data_AF-A0A973PKN0-F1
#
_entry.id   AF-A0A973PKN0-F1
#
_cell.length_a   1.000
_cell.length_b   1.000
_cell.length_c   1.000
_cell.angle_alpha   90.00
_cell.angle_beta   90.00
_cell.angle_gamma   90.00
#
_symmetry.space_group_name_H-M   'P 1'
#
loop_
_entity.id
_entity.type
_entity.pdbx_description
1 polymer ?
#
loop_
_entity_poly.entity_id
_entity_poly.type
_entity_poly.pdbx_seq_one_letter_code
_entity_poly.pdbx_strand_id
1 'polypeptide(L)' 'MSSLASVDPQLAELIKAEERRQADTVKLIASENYVSKAVLEATGTVLTNK' A
#
# COMPACT_ATOMS: atom_id res chain seq x y z
N MET A 1 4.15 -14.17 -7.62
CA MET A 1 4.62 -12.76 -7.71
C MET A 1 3.41 -11.91 -8.09
N SER A 2 3.19 -10.74 -7.46
CA SER A 2 2.06 -9.89 -7.85
C SER A 2 2.23 -9.42 -9.30
N SER A 3 1.13 -9.18 -10.01
CA SER A 3 1.16 -8.65 -11.38
C SER A 3 1.98 -7.37 -11.48
N LEU A 4 1.91 -6.51 -10.45
CA LEU A 4 2.72 -5.30 -10.35
C LEU A 4 4.21 -5.60 -10.34
N ALA A 5 4.68 -6.58 -9.57
CA ALA A 5 6.11 -6.91 -9.52
C ALA A 5 6.67 -7.45 -10.85
N SER A 6 5.82 -8.05 -11.70
CA SER A 6 6.24 -8.47 -13.05
C SER A 6 6.23 -7.34 -14.08
N VAL A 7 5.29 -6.40 -13.96
CA VAL A 7 5.12 -5.30 -14.92
C VAL A 7 6.02 -4.11 -14.59
N ASP A 8 6.10 -3.77 -13.30
CA ASP A 8 6.93 -2.70 -12.75
C ASP A 8 7.60 -3.14 -11.43
N PRO A 9 8.75 -3.83 -11.52
CA PRO A 9 9.47 -4.29 -10.33
C PRO A 9 10.03 -3.13 -9.49
N GLN A 10 10.32 -1.97 -10.09
CA GLN A 10 10.86 -0.83 -9.35
C GLN A 10 9.80 -0.25 -8.42
N LEU A 11 8.59 -0.03 -8.93
CA LEU A 11 7.47 0.46 -8.13
C LEU A 11 7.08 -0.54 -7.03
N ALA A 12 7.09 -1.84 -7.35
CA ALA A 12 6.81 -2.88 -6.36
C ALA A 12 7.81 -2.86 -5.19
N GLU A 13 9.10 -2.63 -5.45
CA GLU A 13 10.11 -2.51 -4.39
C GLU A 13 9.97 -1.21 -3.58
N LEU A 14 9.60 -0.10 -4.22
CA LEU A 14 9.32 1.15 -3.50
C LEU A 14 8.12 1.02 -2.55
N ILE A 15 7.04 0.35 -2.97
CA ILE A 15 5.88 0.08 -2.10
C ILE A 15 6.30 -0.73 -0.88
N LYS A 16 7.05 -1.83 -1.07
CA LYS A 16 7.56 -2.65 0.06
C LYS A 16 8.50 -1.87 0.98
N ALA A 17 9.31 -0.97 0.42
CA ALA A 17 10.19 -0.12 1.21
C ALA A 17 9.37 0.84 2.09
N GLU A 18 8.30 1.43 1.56
CA GLU A 18 7.41 2.31 2.31
C GLU A 18 6.59 1.56 3.37
N GLU A 19 6.09 0.35 3.06
CA GLU A 19 5.42 -0.51 4.06
C GLU A 19 6.33 -0.79 5.26
N ARG A 20 7.61 -1.12 5.02
CA ARG A 20 8.60 -1.32 6.09
C ARG A 20 8.85 -0.03 6.86
N ARG A 21 9.06 1.09 6.16
CA ARG A 21 9.27 2.40 6.79
C ARG A 21 8.12 2.75 7.73
N GLN A 22 6.88 2.54 7.29
CA GLN A 22 5.69 2.81 8.11
C GLN A 22 5.58 1.88 9.33
N ALA A 23 5.96 0.61 9.20
CA ALA A 23 5.96 -0.34 10.32
C ALA A 23 7.04 -0.02 11.36
N ASP A 24 8.21 0.45 10.90
CA ASP A 24 9.37 0.73 11.76
C ASP A 24 9.38 2.17 12.32
N THR A 25 8.46 3.03 11.88
CA THR A 25 8.37 4.43 12.29
C THR A 25 7.21 4.66 13.27
N VAL A 26 7.50 5.31 14.41
CA VAL A 26 6.45 5.80 15.31
C VAL A 26 5.75 7.00 14.67
N LYS A 27 4.46 6.86 14.38
CA LYS A 27 3.69 7.91 13.71
C LYS A 27 3.10 8.92 14.70
N LEU A 28 3.46 10.19 14.56
CA LEU A 28 3.07 11.28 15.47
C LEU A 28 2.19 12.36 14.80
N ILE A 29 1.89 12.22 13.51
CA ILE A 29 1.02 13.15 12.79
C ILE A 29 -0.43 12.79 13.13
N ALA A 30 -1.10 13.68 13.86
CA ALA A 30 -2.42 13.44 14.43
C ALA A 30 -3.52 13.13 13.39
N SER A 31 -3.37 13.64 12.17
CA SER A 31 -4.34 13.47 11.08
C SER A 31 -4.16 12.17 10.28
N GLU A 32 -3.05 11.45 10.45
CA GLU A 32 -2.79 10.24 9.68
C GLU A 32 -3.29 8.98 10.40
N ASN A 33 -3.79 7.99 9.66
CA ASN A 33 -4.20 6.70 10.22
C ASN A 33 -3.74 5.51 9.35
N TYR A 34 -3.77 4.30 9.91
CA TYR A 34 -3.66 3.06 9.15
C TYR A 34 -5.05 2.49 8.94
N VAL A 35 -5.43 2.29 7.69
CA VAL A 35 -6.73 1.71 7.35
C VAL A 35 -6.71 0.19 7.54
N SER A 36 -7.89 -0.42 7.69
CA SER A 36 -8.00 -1.87 7.80
C SER A 36 -7.68 -2.56 6.47
N LYS A 37 -7.28 -3.84 6.56
CA LYS A 37 -7.04 -4.67 5.37
C LYS A 37 -8.26 -4.76 4.44
N ALA A 38 -9.46 -4.82 5.01
CA ALA A 38 -10.71 -4.85 4.25
C ALA A 38 -10.90 -3.58 3.40
N VAL A 39 -10.50 -2.41 3.92
CA VAL A 39 -10.55 -1.15 3.14
C VAL A 39 -9.52 -1.19 2.01
N LEU A 40 -8.29 -1.64 2.26
CA LEU A 40 -7.27 -1.79 1.22
C LEU A 40 -7.72 -2.76 0.11
N GLU A 41 -8.28 -3.90 0.47
CA GLU A 41 -8.81 -4.87 -0.50
C GLU A 41 -9.94 -4.26 -1.34
N ALA A 42 -10.86 -3.52 -0.72
CA ALA A 42 -11.94 -2.83 -1.43
C ALA A 42 -11.41 -1.79 -2.44
N THR A 43 -10.33 -1.06 -2.09
CA THR A 43 -9.73 -0.06 -2.99
C THR A 43 -9.11 -0.64 -4.27
N GLY A 44 -8.77 -1.94 -4.28
CA GLY A 44 -8.21 -2.62 -5.45
C GLY A 44 -9.23 -3.37 -6.32
N THR A 45 -10.53 -3.11 -6.12
CA THR A 45 -11.60 -3.84 -6.83
C THR A 45 -11.96 -3.19 -8.18
N VAL A 46 -12.78 -3.89 -8.96
CA VAL A 46 -13.34 -3.40 -10.23
C VAL A 46 -14.09 -2.06 -10.13
N LEU A 47 -14.46 -1.62 -8.92
CA LEU A 47 -15.12 -0.33 -8.71
C LEU A 47 -14.24 0.84 -9.16
N THR A 48 -12.91 0.71 -9.19
CA THR A 48 -12.00 1.76 -9.69
C THR A 48 -12.00 1.91 -11.21
N ASN A 49 -12.66 1.01 -11.95
CA ASN A 49 -12.81 1.14 -13.39
C ASN A 49 -13.83 2.22 -13.79
N LYS A 50 -14.60 2.74 -12.82
CA LYS A 50 -15.67 3.70 -13.05
C LYS A 50 -15.49 4.98 -12.26
#